data_AF-A0A919HLT3-F1
#
_entry.id   AF-A0A919HLT3-F1
#
_cell.length_a   1.000
_cell.length_b   1.000
_cell.length_c   1.000
_cell.angle_alpha   90.00
_cell.angle_beta   90.00
_cell.angle_gamma   90.00
#
_symmetry.space_group_name_H-M   'P 1'
#
loop_
_entity.id
_entity.type
_entity.pdbx_description
1 polymer ?
#
loop_
_entity_poly.entity_id
_entity_poly.type
_entity_poly.pdbx_seq_one_letter_code
_entity_poly.pdbx_strand_id
1 'polypeptide(L)'
;MIEAPAVVFESQHDVLPAFEAGLLDKDCVVVVRHQGPKANGMPELHKLMPPLGVLLDRRFKIALVTDGRLSGASGKVPSAIHVTPEAYDGGLLAKVRDGDLIRVNGQTGN
;
A
#
# COMPACT_ATOMS: atom_id res chain seq x y z
N MET A 1 -2.25 -1.90 14.87
CA MET A 1 -3.05 -2.78 14.01
C MET A 1 -4.02 -1.94 13.19
N ILE A 2 -4.12 -2.22 11.90
CA ILE A 2 -5.10 -1.61 10.97
C ILE A 2 -5.86 -2.74 10.30
N GLU A 3 -7.17 -2.60 10.18
CA GLU A 3 -8.04 -3.51 9.45
C GLU A 3 -9.06 -2.67 8.70
N ALA A 4 -8.98 -2.68 7.38
CA ALA A 4 -9.75 -1.78 6.53
C ALA A 4 -9.89 -2.35 5.11
N PRO A 5 -10.86 -1.86 4.32
CA PRO A 5 -11.03 -2.27 2.93
C PRO A 5 -9.82 -1.88 2.07
N ALA A 6 -9.45 -2.75 1.15
CA ALA A 6 -8.38 -2.51 0.20
C ALA A 6 -8.77 -1.45 -0.84
N VAL A 7 -7.79 -0.62 -1.21
CA VAL A 7 -7.83 0.20 -2.42
C VAL A 7 -6.60 -0.16 -3.24
N VAL A 8 -6.81 -0.77 -4.40
CA VAL A 8 -5.77 -1.44 -5.19
C VAL A 8 -5.29 -0.56 -6.33
N PHE A 9 -3.97 -0.47 -6.47
CA PHE A 9 -3.28 0.25 -7.51
C PHE A 9 -2.19 -0.63 -8.14
N GLU A 10 -1.95 -0.41 -9.43
CA GLU A 10 -0.88 -1.08 -10.19
C GLU A 10 0.39 -0.21 -10.27
N SER A 11 0.30 1.07 -9.93
CA SER A 11 1.39 2.04 -10.03
C SER A 11 1.30 3.10 -8.92
N GLN A 12 2.45 3.52 -8.40
CA GLN A 12 2.52 4.66 -7.47
C GLN A 12 2.03 5.98 -8.08
N HIS A 13 1.97 6.07 -9.42
CA HIS A 13 1.50 7.27 -10.12
C HIS A 13 -0.02 7.43 -10.07
N ASP A 14 -0.76 6.36 -9.81
CA ASP A 14 -2.22 6.38 -9.75
C ASP A 14 -2.73 6.79 -8.36
N VAL A 15 -1.88 6.68 -7.34
CA VAL A 15 -2.23 6.98 -5.94
C VAL A 15 -2.43 8.48 -5.73
N LEU A 16 -1.58 9.33 -6.32
CA LEU A 16 -1.67 10.79 -6.13
C LEU A 16 -2.96 11.36 -6.73
N PRO A 17 -3.35 11.06 -7.98
CA PRO A 17 -4.64 11.47 -8.52
C PRO A 17 -5.84 10.98 -7.69
N ALA A 18 -5.79 9.74 -7.18
CA ALA A 18 -6.85 9.21 -6.34
C ALA A 18 -6.95 9.93 -4.98
N PHE A 19 -5.80 10.30 -4.39
CA PHE A 19 -5.74 11.13 -3.19
C PHE A 19 -6.32 12.52 -3.44
N GLU A 20 -5.91 13.20 -4.52
CA GLU A 20 -6.39 14.54 -4.89
C GLU A 20 -7.90 14.56 -5.18
N ALA A 21 -8.43 13.47 -5.73
CA ALA A 21 -9.86 13.28 -5.96
C ALA A 21 -10.66 12.94 -4.68
N GLY A 22 -10.00 12.82 -3.51
CA GLY A 22 -10.64 12.46 -2.24
C GLY A 22 -11.09 11.00 -2.13
N LEU A 23 -10.68 10.12 -3.06
CA LEU A 23 -11.09 8.71 -3.07
C LEU A 23 -10.50 7.92 -1.90
N LEU A 24 -9.44 8.43 -1.29
CA LEU A 24 -8.75 7.86 -0.13
C LEU A 24 -9.18 8.48 1.20
N ASP A 25 -10.19 9.34 1.22
CA ASP A 25 -10.71 10.02 2.43
C ASP A 25 -11.57 9.09 3.30
N LYS A 26 -11.02 7.93 3.64
CA LYS A 26 -11.65 6.86 4.42
C LYS A 26 -10.59 5.95 5.02
N ASP A 27 -10.97 5.15 6.01
CA ASP A 27 -10.13 4.05 6.48
C ASP A 27 -9.90 3.06 5.33
N CYS A 28 -8.65 2.80 4.97
CA CYS A 28 -8.31 1.87 3.90
C CYS A 28 -6.91 1.28 4.02
N VAL A 29 -6.72 0.13 3.39
CA VAL A 29 -5.39 -0.42 3.10
C VAL A 29 -5.07 -0.14 1.64
N VAL A 30 -4.08 0.73 1.41
CA VAL A 30 -3.61 1.02 0.06
C VAL A 30 -2.70 -0.13 -0.38
N VAL A 31 -3.09 -0.80 -1.46
CA VAL A 31 -2.34 -1.91 -2.04
C VAL A 31 -1.72 -1.43 -3.33
N VAL A 32 -0.38 -1.46 -3.43
CA VAL A 32 0.32 -1.15 -4.68
C VAL A 32 1.09 -2.40 -5.10
N ARG A 33 0.59 -3.08 -6.13
CA ARG A 33 1.16 -4.35 -6.60
C ARG A 33 1.93 -4.19 -7.91
N HIS A 34 2.59 -5.26 -8.36
CA HIS A 34 3.47 -5.26 -9.54
C HIS A 34 4.65 -4.27 -9.40
N GLN A 35 5.14 -4.10 -8.19
CA GLN A 35 6.33 -3.31 -7.87
C GLN A 35 7.51 -4.18 -7.44
N GLY A 36 7.42 -5.50 -7.61
CA GLY A 36 8.46 -6.45 -7.26
C GLY A 36 9.62 -6.53 -8.27
N PRO A 37 10.66 -7.31 -7.96
CA PRO A 37 11.87 -7.41 -8.78
C PRO A 37 11.60 -7.90 -10.21
N LYS A 38 10.73 -8.90 -10.40
CA LYS A 38 10.43 -9.41 -11.75
C LYS A 38 9.45 -8.51 -12.49
N ALA A 39 8.56 -7.83 -11.77
CA ALA A 39 7.57 -6.94 -12.38
C ALA A 39 8.23 -5.74 -13.06
N ASN A 40 9.06 -4.98 -12.34
CA ASN A 40 9.65 -3.73 -12.84
C ASN A 40 11.02 -3.39 -12.23
N GLY A 41 11.75 -4.37 -11.69
CA GLY A 41 13.07 -4.16 -11.09
C GLY A 41 13.04 -3.58 -9.68
N MET A 42 11.86 -3.55 -9.03
CA MET A 42 11.66 -3.08 -7.66
C MET A 42 12.17 -1.64 -7.41
N PRO A 43 11.62 -0.64 -8.11
CA PRO A 43 11.97 0.76 -7.91
C PRO A 43 11.48 1.24 -6.53
N GLU A 44 12.05 2.34 -6.05
CA GLU A 44 11.60 2.96 -4.81
C GLU A 44 10.29 3.74 -5.00
N LEU A 45 9.29 3.45 -4.16
CA LEU A 45 7.96 4.05 -4.19
C LEU A 45 7.87 5.34 -3.34
N HIS A 46 8.80 6.28 -3.55
CA HIS A 46 8.95 7.49 -2.72
C HIS A 46 7.75 8.46 -2.77
N LYS A 47 6.88 8.36 -3.79
CA LYS A 47 5.72 9.24 -3.95
C LYS A 47 4.53 8.87 -3.06
N LEU A 48 4.54 7.69 -2.44
CA LEU A 48 3.42 7.19 -1.65
C LEU A 48 3.35 7.79 -0.24
N MET A 49 4.50 8.05 0.38
CA MET A 49 4.54 8.44 1.80
C MET A 49 3.89 9.80 2.09
N PRO A 50 4.10 10.86 1.28
CA PRO A 50 3.46 12.16 1.56
C PRO A 50 1.92 12.13 1.59
N PRO A 51 1.20 11.62 0.57
CA PRO A 51 -0.27 11.63 0.60
C PRO A 51 -0.83 10.73 1.71
N LEU A 52 -0.24 9.55 1.94
CA LEU A 52 -0.68 8.66 3.03
C LEU A 52 -0.44 9.27 4.41
N GLY A 53 0.64 10.03 4.59
CA GLY A 53 0.90 10.79 5.82
C GLY A 53 -0.17 11.83 6.11
N VAL A 54 -0.64 12.56 5.09
CA VAL A 54 -1.74 13.52 5.26
C VAL A 54 -3.03 12.84 5.70
N LEU A 55 -3.35 11.66 5.15
CA LEU A 55 -4.53 10.91 5.56
C LEU A 55 -4.47 10.45 7.03
N LEU A 56 -3.29 10.08 7.52
CA LEU A 56 -3.08 9.77 8.95
C LEU A 56 -3.27 11.01 9.84
N ASP A 57 -2.75 12.17 9.41
CA ASP A 57 -2.93 13.43 10.14
C ASP A 57 -4.42 13.84 10.20
N ARG A 58 -5.20 13.46 9.17
CA ARG A 58 -6.67 13.56 9.12
C ARG A 58 -7.41 12.50 9.94
N ARG A 59 -6.68 11.66 10.70
CA ARG A 59 -7.19 10.60 11.60
C ARG A 59 -7.80 9.37 10.92
N PHE A 60 -7.60 9.18 9.62
CA PHE A 60 -7.96 7.92 8.97
C PHE A 60 -6.99 6.81 9.36
N LYS A 61 -7.48 5.57 9.41
CA LYS A 61 -6.66 4.37 9.59
C LYS A 61 -6.15 3.91 8.24
N ILE A 62 -4.89 4.21 7.96
CA ILE A 62 -4.24 3.94 6.69
C ILE A 62 -3.05 3.00 6.86
N ALA A 63 -3.01 1.94 6.07
CA ALA A 63 -1.85 1.07 5.91
C ALA A 63 -1.45 0.97 4.44
N LEU A 64 -0.19 0.63 4.19
CA LEU A 64 0.34 0.31 2.86
C LEU A 64 0.72 -1.17 2.78
N VAL A 65 0.39 -1.82 1.66
CA VAL A 65 0.85 -3.18 1.33
C VAL A 65 1.39 -3.17 -0.09
N THR A 66 2.63 -3.65 -0.27
CA THR A 66 3.26 -3.69 -1.60
C THR A 66 4.28 -4.83 -1.72
N ASP A 67 4.39 -5.39 -2.92
CA ASP A 67 5.47 -6.30 -3.32
C ASP A 67 6.77 -5.55 -3.69
N GLY A 68 6.73 -4.21 -3.70
CA GLY A 68 7.89 -3.34 -3.91
C GLY A 68 8.56 -2.84 -2.64
N ARG A 69 9.30 -1.74 -2.76
CA ARG A 69 10.12 -1.16 -1.67
C ARG A 69 9.93 0.35 -1.48
N LEU A 70 10.25 0.82 -0.28
CA LEU A 70 10.32 2.24 0.09
C LEU A 70 11.78 2.68 0.27
N SER A 71 12.04 3.99 0.24
CA SER A 71 13.38 4.60 0.28
C SER A 71 14.08 4.55 1.65
N GLY A 72 13.77 3.57 2.50
CA GLY A 72 14.43 3.37 3.81
C GLY A 72 14.09 4.39 4.89
N ALA A 73 13.34 5.46 4.57
CA ALA A 73 12.74 6.34 5.57
C ALA A 73 11.49 5.67 6.14
N SER A 74 11.61 5.13 7.36
CA SER A 74 10.48 4.60 8.13
C SER A 74 9.44 5.70 8.38
N GLY A 75 8.48 5.83 7.46
CA GLY A 75 7.38 6.77 7.60
C GLY A 75 6.46 6.40 8.76
N LYS A 76 5.58 7.33 9.16
CA LYS A 76 4.54 7.10 10.18
C LYS A 76 3.50 6.05 9.75
N VAL A 77 3.47 5.67 8.47
CA VAL A 77 2.47 4.78 7.87
C VAL A 77 2.88 3.32 8.08
N PRO A 78 2.06 2.51 8.77
CA PRO A 78 2.26 1.06 8.85
C PRO A 78 2.30 0.47 7.44
N SER A 79 3.45 -0.12 7.09
CA SER A 79 3.73 -0.56 5.72
C SER A 79 4.23 -2.00 5.73
N ALA A 80 3.55 -2.88 5.00
CA ALA A 80 4.06 -4.20 4.63
C ALA A 80 4.71 -4.10 3.24
N ILE A 81 6.03 -4.16 3.19
CA ILE A 81 6.83 -4.05 1.97
C ILE A 81 7.49 -5.39 1.64
N HIS A 82 7.95 -5.57 0.40
CA HIS A 82 8.54 -6.82 -0.09
C HIS A 82 7.61 -8.04 0.09
N VAL A 83 6.29 -7.83 -0.02
CA VAL A 83 5.32 -8.93 0.04
C VAL A 83 5.67 -9.98 -1.02
N THR A 84 5.81 -11.22 -0.56
CA THR A 84 6.28 -12.34 -1.37
C THR A 84 5.35 -13.55 -1.17
N PRO A 85 4.99 -14.30 -2.23
CA PRO A 85 5.35 -14.12 -3.64
C PRO A 85 4.80 -12.81 -4.24
N GLU A 86 5.56 -12.19 -5.15
CA GLU A 86 5.15 -10.94 -5.81
C GLU A 86 3.92 -11.16 -6.71
N ALA A 87 3.18 -10.09 -7.02
CA ALA A 87 1.96 -10.21 -7.82
C ALA A 87 2.23 -10.75 -9.23
N TYR A 88 3.38 -10.42 -9.82
CA TYR A 88 3.81 -10.92 -11.12
C TYR A 88 3.95 -12.45 -11.18
N ASP A 89 4.38 -13.08 -10.08
CA ASP A 89 4.48 -14.54 -9.96
C ASP A 89 3.13 -15.21 -9.60
N GLY A 90 2.03 -14.45 -9.55
CA GLY A 90 0.72 -14.96 -9.15
C GLY A 90 0.54 -15.13 -7.64
N GLY A 91 1.33 -14.42 -6.84
CA GLY A 91 1.16 -14.37 -5.38
C GLY A 91 -0.22 -13.87 -4.97
N LEU A 92 -0.60 -14.08 -3.69
CA LEU A 92 -1.93 -13.71 -3.19
C LEU A 92 -2.25 -12.22 -3.37
N LEU A 93 -1.22 -11.35 -3.35
CA LEU A 93 -1.38 -9.92 -3.60
C LEU A 93 -2.01 -9.61 -4.98
N ALA A 94 -1.78 -10.45 -6.00
CA ALA A 94 -2.39 -10.33 -7.32
C ALA A 94 -3.90 -10.61 -7.33
N LYS A 95 -4.43 -11.29 -6.32
CA LYS A 95 -5.84 -11.67 -6.24
C LYS A 95 -6.70 -10.67 -5.47
N VAL A 96 -6.05 -9.77 -4.73
CA VAL A 96 -6.73 -8.71 -3.97
C VAL A 96 -7.51 -7.81 -4.92
N ARG A 97 -8.72 -7.45 -4.49
CA ARG A 97 -9.64 -6.54 -5.18
C ARG A 97 -10.02 -5.39 -4.26
N ASP A 98 -10.47 -4.30 -4.86
CA ASP A 98 -11.03 -3.19 -4.10
C ASP A 98 -12.16 -3.67 -3.18
N GLY A 99 -12.12 -3.22 -1.93
CA GLY A 99 -13.10 -3.60 -0.91
C GLY A 99 -12.75 -4.83 -0.09
N ASP A 100 -11.76 -5.64 -0.49
CA ASP A 100 -11.32 -6.79 0.30
C ASP A 100 -10.78 -6.32 1.65
N LEU A 101 -11.21 -6.96 2.75
CA LEU A 101 -10.71 -6.61 4.08
C LEU A 101 -9.28 -7.12 4.25
N ILE A 102 -8.37 -6.20 4.55
CA ILE A 102 -6.96 -6.51 4.84
C ILE A 102 -6.64 -6.07 6.26
N ARG A 103 -5.99 -6.96 7.00
CA ARG A 103 -5.41 -6.68 8.31
C ARG A 103 -3.90 -6.51 8.17
N VAL A 104 -3.38 -5.45 8.77
CA VAL A 104 -1.94 -5.18 8.90
C VAL A 104 -1.64 -4.93 10.38
N ASN A 105 -0.94 -5.87 11.01
CA ASN A 105 -0.58 -5.83 12.41
C ASN A 105 0.94 -5.93 12.62
N GLY A 106 1.60 -4.77 12.64
CA GLY A 106 3.02 -4.66 12.96
C GLY A 106 3.40 -5.00 14.42
N GLN A 107 2.43 -5.23 15.32
CA GLN A 107 2.72 -5.66 16.71
C GLN A 107 2.83 -7.18 16.82
N THR A 108 2.02 -7.93 16.07
CA THR A 108 2.00 -9.40 16.12
C THR A 108 2.56 -10.07 14.87
N GLY A 109 2.80 -9.32 13.79
CA GLY A 109 3.31 -9.84 12.52
C GLY A 109 2.25 -10.49 11.61
N ASN A 110 0.98 -10.12 11.75
CA ASN A 110 -0.16 -10.70 11.01
C ASN A 110 -0.85 -9.71 10.08
#